data_AF-A0A523F3K8-F1
#
_entry.id   AF-A0A523F3K8-F1
#
_cell.length_a   1.000
_cell.length_b   1.000
_cell.length_c   1.000
_cell.angle_alpha   90.00
_cell.angle_beta   90.00
_cell.angle_gamma   90.00
#
_symmetry.space_group_name_H-M   'P 1'
#
loop_
_entity.id
_entity.type
_entity.pdbx_description
1 polymer ?
#
loop_
_entity_poly.entity_id
_entity_poly.type
_entity_poly.pdbx_seq_one_letter_code
_entity_poly.pdbx_strand_id
1 'polypeptide(L)'
;MESSPSKGVDATHNYVRRYWIPIIGPGAVADLLRLTAAAKSGRSLPEPTHLASLLRLGLAHRSNGTVVLPTSVRRLDDNQIRRLPPPLRRTHPAPLLA
;
A
#
# COMPACT_ATOMS: atom_id res chain seq x y z
N MET A 1 23.39 4.48 1.23
CA MET A 1 22.43 3.96 2.22
C MET A 1 21.35 3.22 1.44
N GLU A 2 21.55 1.92 1.24
CA GLU A 2 20.57 1.06 0.58
C GLU A 2 19.52 0.64 1.61
N SER A 3 18.32 1.18 1.48
CA SER A 3 17.15 0.70 2.21
C SER A 3 16.78 -0.67 1.66
N SER A 4 17.14 -1.75 2.38
CA SER A 4 16.73 -3.12 2.03
C SER A 4 15.23 -3.17 1.76
N PRO A 5 14.78 -3.75 0.63
CA PRO A 5 13.35 -3.81 0.32
C PRO A 5 12.70 -4.79 1.29
N SER A 6 12.01 -4.28 2.30
CA SER A 6 11.04 -5.04 3.07
C SER A 6 10.08 -5.72 2.10
N LYS A 7 10.23 -7.04 1.93
CA LYS A 7 9.55 -7.87 0.93
C LYS A 7 8.05 -7.53 0.90
N GLY A 8 7.62 -6.90 -0.18
CA GLY A 8 6.24 -6.46 -0.35
C GLY A 8 5.25 -7.62 -0.38
N VAL A 9 3.98 -7.32 -0.16
CA VAL A 9 2.87 -8.27 -0.27
C VAL A 9 2.03 -7.94 -1.49
N ASP A 10 1.31 -8.91 -2.06
CA ASP A 10 0.31 -8.60 -3.10
C ASP A 10 -0.73 -7.60 -2.53
N ALA A 11 -1.20 -6.66 -3.34
CA ALA A 11 -2.11 -5.63 -2.87
C ALA A 11 -3.44 -6.19 -2.30
N THR A 12 -3.87 -7.35 -2.79
CA THR A 12 -5.09 -8.04 -2.33
C THR A 12 -4.86 -8.88 -1.07
N HIS A 13 -3.60 -9.04 -0.63
CA HIS A 13 -3.27 -9.79 0.57
C HIS A 13 -3.92 -9.18 1.82
N ASN A 14 -4.41 -10.01 2.75
CA ASN A 14 -5.12 -9.56 3.95
C ASN A 14 -4.33 -8.51 4.76
N TYR A 15 -2.99 -8.65 4.79
CA TYR A 15 -2.07 -7.67 5.37
C TYR A 15 -2.40 -6.23 4.97
N VAL A 16 -2.73 -5.97 3.71
CA VAL A 16 -3.00 -4.60 3.21
C VAL A 16 -4.22 -4.01 3.91
N ARG A 17 -5.34 -4.74 3.90
CA ARG A 17 -6.55 -4.29 4.59
C ARG A 17 -6.33 -4.15 6.09
N ARG A 18 -5.67 -5.12 6.71
CA ARG A 18 -5.48 -5.15 8.17
C ARG A 18 -4.58 -4.02 8.68
N TYR A 19 -3.49 -3.71 7.97
CA TYR A 19 -2.46 -2.80 8.48
C TYR A 19 -2.39 -1.45 7.78
N TRP A 20 -2.78 -1.35 6.50
CA TRP A 20 -2.79 -0.05 5.81
C TRP A 20 -4.05 0.77 6.13
N ILE A 21 -5.20 0.17 6.43
CA ILE A 21 -6.43 0.92 6.77
C ILE A 21 -6.20 1.91 7.93
N PRO A 22 -5.58 1.53 9.07
CA PRO A 22 -5.29 2.48 10.14
C PRO A 22 -4.30 3.60 9.77
N ILE A 23 -3.52 3.44 8.69
CA ILE A 23 -2.47 4.39 8.30
C ILE A 23 -2.98 5.39 7.26
N ILE A 24 -3.77 4.93 6.29
CA ILE A 24 -4.20 5.75 5.14
C ILE A 24 -5.72 5.87 5.02
N GLY A 25 -6.47 5.18 5.89
CA GLY A 25 -7.91 5.14 5.88
C GLY A 25 -8.49 4.09 4.92
N PRO A 26 -9.75 3.68 5.13
CA PRO A 26 -10.41 2.65 4.32
C PRO A 26 -10.63 3.09 2.87
N GLY A 27 -10.92 4.37 2.61
CA GLY A 27 -11.12 4.90 1.26
C GLY A 27 -9.86 4.80 0.40
N ALA A 28 -8.70 5.17 0.94
CA ALA A 28 -7.44 5.08 0.22
C ALA A 28 -7.02 3.61 -0.04
N VAL A 29 -7.30 2.70 0.89
CA VAL A 29 -7.10 1.26 0.66
C VAL A 29 -8.06 0.75 -0.43
N ALA A 30 -9.31 1.19 -0.46
CA ALA A 30 -10.25 0.82 -1.51
C ALA A 30 -9.78 1.31 -2.89
N ASP A 31 -9.24 2.53 -2.98
CA ASP A 31 -8.63 3.07 -4.21
C ASP A 31 -7.44 2.24 -4.67
N LEU A 32 -6.54 1.87 -3.75
CA LEU A 32 -5.41 1.00 -4.06
C LEU A 32 -5.86 -0.36 -4.64
N LEU A 33 -6.88 -0.97 -4.03
CA LEU A 33 -7.42 -2.25 -4.50
C LEU A 33 -8.10 -2.12 -5.86
N ARG A 34 -8.86 -1.04 -6.09
CA ARG A 34 -9.50 -0.75 -7.38
C ARG A 34 -8.48 -0.55 -8.49
N LEU A 35 -7.46 0.28 -8.25
CA LEU A 35 -6.36 0.48 -9.18
C LEU A 35 -5.63 -0.84 -9.48
N THR A 36 -5.40 -1.68 -8.46
CA THR A 36 -4.74 -2.99 -8.67
C THR A 36 -5.57 -3.90 -9.56
N ALA A 37 -6.88 -3.98 -9.30
CA ALA A 37 -7.78 -4.79 -10.11
C ALA A 37 -7.86 -4.30 -11.56
N ALA A 38 -7.90 -2.99 -11.77
CA ALA A 38 -7.88 -2.39 -13.11
C ALA A 38 -6.58 -2.65 -13.85
N ALA A 39 -5.43 -2.49 -13.18
CA ALA A 39 -4.12 -2.81 -13.74
C ALA A 39 -4.02 -4.28 -14.16
N LYS A 40 -4.52 -5.21 -13.33
CA LYS A 40 -4.54 -6.65 -13.63
C LYS A 40 -5.48 -7.00 -14.80
N SER A 41 -6.54 -6.22 -15.02
CA SER A 41 -7.54 -6.48 -16.07
C SER A 41 -7.38 -5.62 -17.32
N GLY A 42 -6.37 -4.74 -17.37
CA GLY A 42 -6.16 -3.81 -18.48
C GLY A 42 -7.27 -2.77 -18.63
N ARG A 43 -8.04 -2.49 -17.57
CA ARG A 43 -9.16 -1.54 -17.60
C ARG A 43 -8.69 -0.15 -17.21
N SER A 44 -9.27 0.87 -17.85
CA SER A 44 -9.15 2.25 -17.39
C SER A 44 -10.17 2.55 -16.29
N LEU A 45 -9.82 3.44 -15.37
CA LEU A 45 -10.68 3.91 -14.29
C LEU A 45 -10.65 5.44 -14.23
N PRO A 46 -11.75 6.07 -13.76
CA PRO A 46 -11.70 7.47 -13.32
C PRO A 46 -10.63 7.68 -12.24
N GLU A 47 -10.10 8.90 -12.16
CA GLU A 47 -9.10 9.25 -11.15
C GLU A 47 -9.64 8.99 -9.72
N PRO A 48 -8.97 8.15 -8.91
CA PRO A 48 -9.43 7.87 -7.56
C PRO A 48 -9.26 9.07 -6.63
N THR A 49 -10.23 9.26 -5.73
CA THR A 49 -10.27 10.37 -4.76
C THR A 49 -8.99 10.48 -3.93
N HIS A 50 -8.40 9.35 -3.52
CA HIS A 50 -7.23 9.31 -2.66
C HIS A 50 -5.91 9.06 -3.42
N LEU A 51 -5.88 9.25 -4.74
CA LEU A 51 -4.68 9.04 -5.54
C LEU A 51 -3.47 9.84 -5.02
N ALA A 52 -3.67 11.09 -4.63
CA ALA A 52 -2.60 11.93 -4.08
C ALA A 52 -1.93 11.30 -2.83
N SER A 53 -2.70 10.67 -1.94
CA SER A 53 -2.17 9.96 -0.78
C SER A 53 -1.38 8.72 -1.17
N LEU A 54 -1.87 7.96 -2.16
CA LEU A 54 -1.17 6.77 -2.68
C LEU A 54 0.17 7.14 -3.33
N LEU A 55 0.20 8.23 -4.10
CA LEU A 55 1.44 8.75 -4.71
C LEU A 55 2.45 9.19 -3.65
N ARG A 56 2.01 9.98 -2.66
CA ARG A 56 2.88 10.47 -1.58
C ARG A 56 3.53 9.33 -0.78
N LEU A 57 2.84 8.21 -0.65
CA LEU A 57 3.30 7.05 0.13
C LEU A 57 4.08 6.03 -0.70
N GLY A 58 4.27 6.30 -2.00
CA GLY A 58 4.93 5.37 -2.93
C GLY A 58 4.14 4.08 -3.16
N LEU A 59 2.82 4.13 -2.98
CA LEU A 59 1.91 3.02 -3.27
C LEU A 59 1.40 3.04 -4.71
N ALA A 60 1.62 4.16 -5.40
CA ALA A 60 1.39 4.37 -6.82
C ALA A 60 2.42 5.37 -7.34
N HIS A 61 2.61 5.40 -8.65
CA HIS A 61 3.44 6.37 -9.35
C HIS A 61 2.68 6.93 -10.55
N ARG A 62 2.91 8.19 -10.90
CA ARG A 62 2.46 8.74 -12.19
C ARG A 62 3.59 8.60 -13.20
N SER A 63 3.26 8.07 -14.38
CA SER A 63 4.17 7.98 -15.53
C SER A 63 3.40 8.25 -16.80
N ASN A 64 3.82 9.23 -17.59
CA ASN A 64 3.23 9.57 -18.90
C ASN A 64 1.69 9.70 -18.88
N GLY A 65 1.14 10.34 -17.86
CA GLY A 65 -0.33 10.51 -17.71
C GLY A 65 -1.08 9.26 -17.23
N THR A 66 -0.39 8.16 -16.97
CA THR A 66 -0.96 6.93 -16.39
C THR A 66 -0.50 6.70 -14.96
N VAL A 67 -1.32 5.99 -14.19
CA VAL A 67 -0.99 5.55 -12.84
C VAL A 67 -0.41 4.14 -12.91
N VAL A 68 0.83 4.01 -12.48
CA VAL A 68 1.55 2.73 -12.38
C VAL A 68 1.55 2.29 -10.93
N LEU A 69 1.21 1.03 -10.69
CA LEU A 69 1.30 0.42 -9.36
C LEU A 69 2.55 -0.44 -9.24
N PRO A 70 3.23 -0.43 -8.08
CA PRO A 70 4.28 -1.41 -7.81
C PRO A 70 3.70 -2.82 -7.81
N THR A 71 4.49 -3.80 -8.25
CA THR A 71 4.10 -5.22 -8.31
C THR A 71 3.78 -5.80 -6.93
N SER A 72 4.30 -5.19 -5.87
CA SER A 72 3.98 -5.53 -4.49
C SER A 72 3.84 -4.27 -3.65
N VAL A 73 2.91 -4.31 -2.69
CA VAL A 73 2.69 -3.27 -1.69
C VAL A 73 3.71 -3.46 -0.58
N ARG A 74 4.53 -2.45 -0.32
CA ARG A 74 5.51 -2.50 0.77
C ARG A 74 4.81 -2.77 2.10
N ARG A 75 5.53 -3.47 2.99
CA ARG A 75 5.11 -3.55 4.39
C ARG A 75 5.26 -2.18 5.06
N LEU A 76 4.65 -2.05 6.22
CA LEU A 76 4.75 -0.81 7.00
C LEU A 76 6.17 -0.70 7.55
N ASP A 77 6.72 0.50 7.51
CA ASP A 77 7.98 0.82 8.19
C ASP A 77 7.76 1.02 9.71
N ASP A 78 8.85 1.08 10.48
CA ASP A 78 8.79 1.22 11.94
C ASP A 78 8.02 2.46 12.41
N ASN A 79 8.06 3.57 11.66
CA ASN A 79 7.32 4.77 12.02
C ASN A 79 5.82 4.56 11.83
N GLN A 80 5.42 3.93 10.73
CA GLN A 80 4.04 3.54 10.47
C GLN A 80 3.54 2.50 11.49
N ILE A 81 4.35 1.50 11.84
CA ILE A 81 4.03 0.50 12.86
C ILE A 81 3.78 1.15 14.22
N ARG A 82 4.57 2.16 14.60
CA ARG A 82 4.38 2.90 15.85
C ARG A 82 3.04 3.64 15.92
N ARG A 83 2.48 4.03 14.77
CA ARG A 83 1.17 4.69 14.64
C ARG A 83 -0.02 3.72 14.68
N LEU A 84 0.22 2.42 14.59
CA LEU A 84 -0.85 1.43 14.68
C LEU A 84 -1.48 1.41 16.07
N PRO A 85 -2.79 1.13 16.18
CA PRO A 85 -3.44 0.80 17.45
C PRO A 85 -2.69 -0.33 18.18
N PRO A 86 -2.62 -0.30 19.54
CA PRO A 86 -1.84 -1.28 20.30
C PRO A 86 -2.10 -2.76 19.97
N PRO A 87 -3.35 -3.22 19.71
CA PRO A 87 -3.60 -4.61 19.31
C PRO A 87 -3.00 -4.98 17.95
N LEU A 88 -3.02 -4.06 16.99
CA LEU A 88 -2.47 -4.29 15.66
C LEU A 88 -0.94 -4.24 15.68
N ARG A 89 -0.35 -3.35 16.48
CA ARG A 89 1.11 -3.29 16.65
C ARG A 89 1.68 -4.60 17.22
N ARG A 90 0.98 -5.24 18.17
CA ARG A 90 1.41 -6.53 18.77
C ARG A 90 1.31 -7.72 17.81
N THR A 91 0.37 -7.66 16.87
CA THR A 91 0.13 -8.75 15.90
C THR A 91 0.81 -8.51 14.56
N HIS A 92 1.47 -7.36 14.40
CA HIS A 92 2.20 -7.02 13.20
C HIS A 92 3.35 -8.03 13.02
N PRO A 93 3.44 -8.71 11.86
CA PRO A 93 4.50 -9.68 11.64
C PRO A 93 5.83 -8.94 11.62
N ALA A 94 6.76 -9.36 12.49
CA ALA A 94 8.09 -8.77 12.56
C ALA A 94 8.69 -8.59 11.16
N PRO A 95 9.45 -7.50 10.91
CA PRO A 95 10.22 -7.41 9.69
C PRO A 95 11.06 -8.68 9.60
N LEU A 96 10.91 -9.42 8.49
CA LEU A 96 11.79 -10.55 8.21
C LEU A 96 13.17 -9.94 8.03
N LEU A 97 13.96 -9.96 9.10
CA LEU A 97 15.38 -9.68 9.07
C LEU A 97 15.98 -10.70 8.11
N ALA A 98 16.38 -10.23 6.94
CA ALA A 98 17.29 -10.95 6.05
C ALA A 98 18.71 -10.55 6.45
#